data_AF-A0A0N0S638-F1
#
_entry.id   AF-A0A0N0S638-F1
#
_cell.length_a   1.000
_cell.length_b   1.000
_cell.length_c   1.000
_cell.angle_alpha   90.00
_cell.angle_beta   90.00
_cell.angle_gamma   90.00
#
_symmetry.space_group_name_H-M   'P 1'
#
loop_
_entity.id
_entity.type
_entity.pdbx_description
1 polymer ?
#
loop_
_entity_poly.entity_id
_entity_poly.type
_entity_poly.pdbx_seq_one_letter_code
_entity_poly.pdbx_strand_id
1 'polypeptide(L)'
;MSLLLRSDRAMTARIEATRRAGLPVRVSALTVVEAAHGRTDMPRLHWYLSRLRLEAVTPEDSLEAVRLLKEAGGLHGHKYAIDALVAAMALRSPAPALVLTSDRDDWTRLCGDRVIIRDV
;
A
#
# COMPACT_ATOMS: atom_id res chain seq x y z
N MET A 1 3.28 -1.19 -6.18
CA MET A 1 4.70 -0.95 -6.51
C MET A 1 5.19 -1.79 -7.69
N SER A 2 4.90 -3.09 -7.76
CA SER A 2 5.35 -3.98 -8.85
C SER A 2 5.02 -3.47 -10.26
N LEU A 3 3.82 -2.91 -10.47
CA LEU A 3 3.43 -2.26 -11.74
C LEU A 3 4.32 -1.07 -12.11
N LEU A 4 4.71 -0.23 -11.14
CA LEU A 4 5.63 0.88 -11.38
C LEU A 4 7.01 0.39 -11.79
N LEU A 5 7.53 -0.65 -11.12
CA LEU A 5 8.81 -1.26 -11.47
C LEU A 5 8.80 -1.89 -12.87
N ARG A 6 7.64 -2.29 -13.39
CA ARG A 6 7.46 -2.77 -14.78
C ARG A 6 7.15 -1.67 -15.78
N SER A 7 7.15 -0.40 -15.37
CA SER A 7 6.79 0.75 -16.20
C SER A 7 5.37 0.64 -16.79
N ASP A 8 4.44 0.09 -16.00
CA ASP A 8 3.04 0.04 -16.40
C ASP A 8 2.51 1.46 -16.65
N ARG A 9 2.05 1.71 -17.87
CA ARG A 9 1.69 3.06 -18.33
C ARG A 9 0.49 3.62 -17.56
N ALA A 10 -0.50 2.78 -17.24
CA ALA A 10 -1.70 3.22 -16.54
C ALA A 10 -1.38 3.61 -15.09
N MET A 11 -0.59 2.79 -14.40
CA MET A 11 -0.13 3.08 -13.05
C MET A 11 0.75 4.33 -13.01
N THR A 12 1.74 4.45 -13.91
CA THR A 12 2.58 5.66 -13.99
C THR A 12 1.74 6.91 -14.25
N ALA A 13 0.77 6.86 -15.17
CA ALA A 13 -0.12 7.99 -15.44
C ALA A 13 -0.97 8.37 -14.22
N ARG A 14 -1.48 7.40 -13.45
CA ARG A 14 -2.21 7.66 -12.20
C ARG A 14 -1.33 8.39 -11.17
N ILE A 15 -0.13 7.90 -10.93
CA ILE A 15 0.79 8.53 -9.96
C ILE A 15 1.17 9.94 -10.38
N GLU A 16 1.49 10.16 -11.66
CA GLU A 16 1.83 11.50 -12.16
C GLU A 16 0.64 12.46 -12.17
N ALA A 17 -0.58 11.98 -12.43
CA ALA A 17 -1.79 12.80 -12.29
C ALA A 17 -2.02 13.21 -10.83
N THR A 18 -1.93 12.28 -9.88
CA THR A 18 -2.09 12.56 -8.44
C THR A 18 -1.04 13.55 -7.94
N ARG A 19 0.22 13.39 -8.37
CA ARG A 19 1.30 14.32 -8.03
C ARG A 19 1.07 15.72 -8.61
N ARG A 20 0.63 15.84 -9.86
CA ARG A 20 0.30 17.15 -10.48
C ARG A 20 -0.86 17.85 -9.77
N ALA A 21 -1.78 17.09 -9.19
CA ALA A 21 -2.86 17.62 -8.36
C ALA A 21 -2.39 18.02 -6.94
N GLY A 22 -1.10 17.91 -6.61
CA GLY A 22 -0.56 18.24 -5.29
C GLY A 22 -0.90 17.24 -4.20
N LEU A 23 -1.44 16.06 -4.57
CA LEU A 23 -1.84 15.04 -3.61
C LEU A 23 -0.67 14.10 -3.30
N PRO A 24 -0.40 13.80 -2.02
CA PRO A 24 0.66 12.89 -1.65
C PRO A 24 0.32 11.45 -2.05
N VAL A 25 1.25 10.80 -2.76
CA VAL A 25 1.19 9.36 -3.01
C VAL A 25 2.10 8.66 -2.02
N ARG A 26 1.52 7.83 -1.16
CA ARG A 26 2.23 7.10 -0.10
C ARG A 26 2.50 5.66 -0.51
N VAL A 27 3.61 5.11 -0.05
CA VAL A 27 3.95 3.70 -0.19
C VAL A 27 4.54 3.18 1.11
N SER A 28 4.07 2.02 1.58
CA SER A 28 4.64 1.37 2.76
C SER A 28 6.04 0.84 2.45
N ALA A 29 6.95 0.91 3.42
CA ALA A 29 8.23 0.22 3.36
C ALA A 29 8.09 -1.28 3.07
N LEU A 30 7.01 -1.93 3.55
CA LEU A 30 6.74 -3.34 3.29
C LEU A 30 6.45 -3.60 1.80
N THR A 31 5.63 -2.76 1.17
CA THR A 31 5.28 -2.86 -0.25
C THR A 31 6.51 -2.67 -1.17
N VAL A 32 7.53 -1.96 -0.70
CA VAL A 32 8.83 -1.88 -1.41
C VAL A 32 9.53 -3.22 -1.40
N VAL A 33 9.59 -3.87 -0.23
CA VAL A 33 10.22 -5.18 -0.06
C VAL A 33 9.47 -6.26 -0.85
N GLU A 34 8.13 -6.29 -0.76
CA GLU A 34 7.30 -7.27 -1.50
C GLU A 34 7.45 -7.15 -3.02
N ALA A 35 7.62 -5.93 -3.53
CA ALA A 35 7.76 -5.71 -4.96
C ALA A 35 9.18 -5.97 -5.48
N ALA A 36 10.18 -6.04 -4.59
CA ALA A 36 11.56 -6.33 -4.94
C ALA A 36 11.79 -7.84 -5.10
N HIS A 37 12.56 -8.20 -6.11
CA HIS A 37 13.02 -9.56 -6.38
C HIS A 37 14.44 -9.51 -6.97
N GLY A 38 15.10 -10.66 -7.15
CA GLY A 38 16.52 -10.70 -7.57
C GLY A 38 16.87 -10.08 -8.93
N ARG A 39 15.88 -9.55 -9.68
CA ARG A 39 16.07 -8.86 -10.96
C ARG A 39 15.47 -7.44 -10.95
N THR A 40 15.20 -6.90 -9.77
CA THR A 40 14.64 -5.55 -9.65
C THR A 40 15.65 -4.52 -10.14
N ASP A 41 15.17 -3.63 -11.01
CA ASP A 41 15.91 -2.45 -11.46
C ASP A 41 16.00 -1.44 -10.31
N MET A 42 17.14 -1.45 -9.60
CA MET A 42 17.37 -0.60 -8.44
C MET A 42 17.38 0.90 -8.77
N PRO A 43 18.05 1.39 -9.85
CA PRO A 43 17.90 2.77 -10.29
C PRO A 43 16.44 3.20 -10.47
N ARG A 44 15.62 2.34 -11.09
CA ARG A 44 14.19 2.62 -11.27
C ARG A 44 13.41 2.64 -9.95
N LEU A 45 13.68 1.70 -9.05
CA LEU A 45 13.09 1.71 -7.72
C LEU A 45 13.41 3.03 -7.00
N HIS A 46 14.68 3.44 -6.97
CA HIS A 46 15.08 4.71 -6.37
C HIS A 46 14.44 5.92 -7.04
N TRP A 47 14.32 5.91 -8.37
CA TRP A 47 13.63 6.97 -9.10
C TRP A 47 12.17 7.12 -8.64
N TYR A 48 11.41 6.02 -8.57
CA TYR A 48 10.04 6.08 -8.06
C TYR A 48 9.98 6.49 -6.59
N LEU A 49 10.86 5.96 -5.73
CA LEU A 49 10.88 6.32 -4.31
C LEU A 49 11.20 7.80 -4.07
N SER A 50 12.00 8.44 -4.92
CA SER A 50 12.21 9.90 -4.86
C SER A 50 10.96 10.73 -5.18
N ARG A 51 9.95 10.10 -5.82
CA ARG A 51 8.67 10.69 -6.22
C ARG A 51 7.50 10.20 -5.37
N LEU A 52 7.73 9.36 -4.36
CA LEU A 52 6.69 8.83 -3.49
C LEU A 52 7.04 9.16 -2.05
N ARG A 53 6.02 9.26 -1.19
CA ARG A 53 6.24 9.36 0.25
C ARG A 53 6.34 7.95 0.82
N LEU A 54 7.57 7.54 1.13
CA LEU A 54 7.82 6.28 1.81
C LEU A 54 7.39 6.40 3.28
N GLU A 55 6.52 5.51 3.73
CA GLU A 55 6.01 5.47 5.09
C GLU A 55 6.63 4.28 5.83
N ALA A 56 7.15 4.54 7.03
CA ALA A 56 7.64 3.50 7.93
C ALA A 56 6.48 2.76 8.59
N VAL A 57 6.73 1.52 9.02
CA VAL A 57 5.84 0.77 9.90
C VAL A 57 6.16 1.14 11.35
N THR A 58 5.14 1.47 12.14
CA THR A 58 5.31 1.81 13.56
C THR A 58 4.83 0.66 14.47
N PRO A 59 5.19 0.68 15.78
CA PRO A 59 4.62 -0.27 16.74
C PRO A 59 3.09 -0.20 16.81
N GLU A 60 2.51 0.99 16.68
CA GLU A 60 1.05 1.19 16.66
C GLU A 60 0.41 0.53 15.44
N ASP A 61 1.06 0.58 14.27
CA ASP A 61 0.61 -0.14 13.08
C ASP A 61 0.49 -1.65 13.35
N SER A 62 1.36 -2.21 14.20
CA SER A 62 1.34 -3.63 14.55
C SER A 62 0.14 -4.00 15.43
N LEU A 63 -0.17 -3.18 16.43
CA LEU A 63 -1.34 -3.38 17.29
C LEU A 63 -2.63 -3.22 16.50
N GLU A 64 -2.68 -2.21 15.62
CA GLU A 64 -3.81 -1.99 14.72
C GLU A 64 -3.97 -3.16 13.74
N ALA A 65 -2.90 -3.66 13.13
CA ALA A 65 -2.95 -4.84 12.26
C ALA A 65 -3.54 -6.06 12.97
N VAL A 66 -3.16 -6.33 14.22
CA VAL A 66 -3.74 -7.41 15.03
C VAL A 66 -5.24 -7.20 15.24
N ARG A 67 -5.66 -5.97 15.52
CA ARG A 67 -7.09 -5.61 15.66
C ARG A 67 -7.85 -5.87 14.35
N LEU A 68 -7.32 -5.42 13.22
CA LEU A 68 -7.93 -5.61 11.89
C LEU A 68 -8.08 -7.09 11.54
N LEU A 69 -7.06 -7.92 11.80
CA LEU A 69 -7.10 -9.35 11.54
C LEU A 69 -8.18 -10.05 12.39
N LYS A 70 -8.32 -9.64 13.65
CA LYS A 70 -9.36 -10.16 14.55
C LYS A 70 -10.76 -9.78 14.06
N GLU A 71 -10.96 -8.52 13.67
CA GLU A 71 -12.24 -8.01 13.17
C GLU A 71 -12.64 -8.60 11.82
N ALA A 72 -11.67 -8.93 10.97
CA ALA A 72 -11.86 -9.59 9.69
C ALA A 72 -12.23 -11.09 9.80
N GLY A 73 -12.76 -11.54 10.95
CA GLY A 73 -13.14 -12.93 11.20
C GLY A 73 -11.98 -13.83 11.63
N GLY A 74 -10.91 -13.26 12.22
CA GLY A 74 -9.76 -14.03 12.70
C GLY A 74 -8.83 -14.49 11.58
N LEU A 75 -8.52 -13.61 10.63
CA LEU A 75 -7.58 -13.90 9.55
C LEU A 75 -6.20 -14.28 10.12
N HIS A 76 -5.57 -15.31 9.55
CA HIS A 76 -4.27 -15.79 10.00
C HIS A 76 -3.16 -14.77 9.70
N GLY A 77 -2.50 -14.29 10.75
CA GLY A 77 -1.45 -13.27 10.63
C GLY A 77 -0.31 -13.66 9.68
N HIS A 78 0.11 -14.93 9.61
CA HIS A 78 1.17 -15.33 8.68
C HIS A 78 0.81 -15.12 7.19
N LYS A 79 -0.48 -15.15 6.84
CA LYS A 79 -0.94 -14.94 5.47
C LYS A 79 -1.17 -13.47 5.16
N TYR A 80 -1.70 -12.72 6.12
CA TYR A 80 -2.20 -11.35 5.89
C TYR A 80 -1.41 -10.27 6.67
N ALA A 81 -0.27 -10.60 7.28
CA ALA A 81 0.47 -9.65 8.12
C ALA A 81 0.86 -8.38 7.38
N ILE A 82 1.37 -8.52 6.15
CA ILE A 82 1.80 -7.35 5.38
C ILE A 82 0.58 -6.51 4.99
N ASP A 83 -0.46 -7.13 4.42
CA ASP A 83 -1.70 -6.41 4.09
C ASP A 83 -2.32 -5.71 5.29
N ALA A 84 -2.34 -6.35 6.46
CA ALA A 84 -2.87 -5.76 7.69
C ALA A 84 -2.03 -4.57 8.18
N LEU A 85 -0.70 -4.63 8.08
CA LEU A 85 0.19 -3.51 8.41
C LEU A 85 0.05 -2.36 7.41
N VAL A 86 -0.10 -2.65 6.12
CA VAL A 86 -0.33 -1.63 5.08
C VAL A 86 -1.74 -1.02 5.24
N ALA A 87 -2.73 -1.81 5.63
CA ALA A 87 -4.07 -1.34 5.99
C ALA A 87 -4.05 -0.42 7.20
N ALA A 88 -3.30 -0.76 8.26
CA ALA A 88 -3.10 0.11 9.41
C ALA A 88 -2.51 1.48 9.02
N MET A 89 -1.46 1.47 8.18
CA MET A 89 -0.88 2.70 7.59
C MET A 89 -1.91 3.51 6.80
N ALA A 90 -2.75 2.85 6.00
CA ALA A 90 -3.80 3.51 5.23
C ALA A 90 -4.85 4.17 6.15
N LEU A 91 -5.23 3.50 7.23
CA LEU A 91 -6.25 3.97 8.17
C LEU A 91 -5.76 5.13 9.06
N ARG A 92 -4.46 5.21 9.37
CA ARG A 92 -3.88 6.38 10.04
C ARG A 92 -3.56 7.55 9.10
N SER A 93 -3.67 7.36 7.78
CA SER A 93 -3.47 8.44 6.82
C SER A 93 -4.67 9.40 6.81
N PRO A 94 -4.49 10.68 6.43
CA PRO A 94 -5.61 11.61 6.33
C PRO A 94 -6.73 11.09 5.42
N ALA A 95 -7.97 11.14 5.92
CA ALA A 95 -9.14 10.67 5.20
C ALA A 95 -9.66 11.71 4.17
N PRO A 96 -10.26 11.26 3.05
CA PRO A 96 -10.39 9.87 2.63
C PRO A 96 -9.08 9.31 2.04
N ALA A 97 -8.70 8.09 2.43
CA ALA A 97 -7.57 7.37 1.84
C ALA A 97 -8.03 6.54 0.63
N LEU A 98 -7.38 6.74 -0.52
CA LEU A 98 -7.55 5.90 -1.71
C LEU A 98 -6.43 4.85 -1.76
N VAL A 99 -6.80 3.58 -1.82
CA VAL A 99 -5.90 2.45 -1.92
C VAL A 99 -5.96 1.84 -3.30
N LEU A 100 -4.78 1.68 -3.91
CA LEU A 100 -4.58 1.00 -5.18
C LEU A 100 -4.05 -0.41 -4.90
N THR A 101 -4.84 -1.45 -5.15
CA THR A 101 -4.51 -2.85 -4.81
C THR A 101 -5.02 -3.84 -5.84
N SER A 102 -4.35 -4.98 -5.99
CA SER A 102 -4.85 -6.14 -6.75
C SER A 102 -5.79 -7.01 -5.91
N ASP A 103 -5.65 -6.96 -4.59
CA ASP A 103 -6.29 -7.89 -3.66
C ASP A 103 -7.47 -7.21 -2.96
N ARG A 104 -8.48 -6.83 -3.76
CA ARG A 104 -9.68 -6.11 -3.28
C ARG A 104 -10.35 -6.81 -2.11
N ASP A 105 -10.48 -8.13 -2.16
CA ASP A 105 -11.22 -8.90 -1.17
C ASP A 105 -10.56 -8.80 0.21
N ASP A 106 -9.23 -8.89 0.26
CA ASP A 106 -8.46 -8.80 1.50
C ASP A 106 -8.57 -7.40 2.10
N TRP A 107 -8.45 -6.37 1.26
CA TRP A 107 -8.64 -4.97 1.67
C TRP A 107 -10.06 -4.66 2.12
N THR A 108 -11.07 -5.28 1.50
CA THR A 108 -12.48 -5.13 1.90
C THR A 108 -12.70 -5.76 3.28
N ARG A 109 -12.09 -6.91 3.55
CA ARG A 109 -12.17 -7.57 4.87
C ARG A 109 -11.42 -6.78 5.96
N LEU A 110 -10.24 -6.26 5.64
CA LEU A 110 -9.42 -5.53 6.60
C LEU A 110 -9.96 -4.12 6.87
N CYS A 111 -10.29 -3.36 5.84
CA CYS A 111 -10.64 -1.94 5.98
C CYS A 111 -12.14 -1.67 5.95
N GLY A 112 -12.97 -2.53 5.37
CA GLY A 112 -14.38 -2.23 5.12
C GLY A 112 -14.53 -1.00 4.23
N ASP A 113 -15.40 -0.08 4.64
CA ASP A 113 -15.69 1.20 3.98
C ASP A 113 -14.81 2.37 4.44
N ARG A 114 -13.88 2.12 5.37
CA ARG A 114 -13.00 3.16 5.95
C ARG A 114 -11.96 3.71 4.97
N VAL A 115 -11.75 3.04 3.84
CA VAL A 115 -10.89 3.47 2.74
C VAL A 115 -11.60 3.29 1.41
N ILE A 116 -11.23 4.08 0.41
CA ILE A 116 -11.70 3.90 -0.96
C ILE A 116 -10.77 2.88 -1.64
N ILE A 117 -11.31 1.74 -2.09
CA ILE A 117 -10.54 0.67 -2.72
C ILE A 117 -10.70 0.74 -4.25
N ARG A 118 -9.58 0.74 -4.97
CA ARG A 118 -9.53 0.75 -6.44
C ARG A 118 -8.57 -0.30 -6.96
N ASP A 119 -9.04 -1.08 -7.94
CA ASP A 119 -8.23 -2.14 -8.56
C ASP A 119 -7.15 -1.57 -9.46
N VAL A 120 -6.05 -2.32 -9.58
CA VAL A 120 -4.88 -1.96 -10.39
C VAL A 120 -4.61 -2.91 -11.53
#